data_AF-A0A800MV16-F1
#
_entry.id   AF-A0A800MV16-F1
#
_cell.length_a   1.000
_cell.length_b   1.000
_cell.length_c   1.000
_cell.angle_alpha   90.00
_cell.angle_beta   90.00
_cell.angle_gamma   90.00
#
_symmetry.space_group_name_H-M   'P 1'
#
loop_
_entity.id
_entity.type
_entity.pdbx_description
1 polymer ?
#
loop_
_entity_poly.entity_id
_entity_poly.type
_entity_poly.pdbx_seq_one_letter_code
_entity_poly.pdbx_strand_id
1 'polypeptide(L)'
;MDKSYHEEGPYQHIAWNQPAIMQQYKLSTYINLLIENGFTIERVIEDVSLTEEDVQRHANRWYSYEKARAVPAAFIIKCRKL
;
A
#
# COMPACT_ATOMS: atom_id res chain seq x y z
N MET A 1 16.27 0.52 -6.09
CA MET A 1 14.85 0.69 -6.46
C MET A 1 14.92 1.56 -7.68
N ASP A 2 14.86 0.94 -8.85
CA ASP A 2 15.29 1.61 -10.08
C ASP A 2 14.10 2.02 -10.96
N LYS A 3 12.88 1.71 -10.50
CA LYS A 3 11.61 2.04 -11.16
C LYS A 3 10.97 3.23 -10.47
N SER A 4 10.59 4.24 -11.24
CA SER A 4 9.86 5.41 -10.73
C SER A 4 8.48 5.04 -10.20
N TYR A 5 8.00 5.73 -9.16
CA TYR A 5 6.61 5.64 -8.71
C TYR A 5 5.60 5.95 -9.84
N HIS A 6 5.98 6.82 -10.77
CA HIS A 6 5.13 7.22 -11.90
C HIS A 6 5.02 6.17 -13.00
N GLU A 7 5.87 5.14 -12.99
CA GLU A 7 5.83 4.03 -13.94
C GLU A 7 4.89 2.92 -13.42
N GLU A 8 3.64 2.96 -13.85
CA GLU A 8 2.63 1.98 -13.44
C GLU A 8 2.75 0.65 -14.20
N GLY A 9 2.00 -0.36 -13.76
CA GLY A 9 1.86 -1.64 -14.43
C GLY A 9 2.53 -2.83 -13.73
N PRO A 10 2.45 -4.02 -14.34
CA PRO A 10 2.96 -5.25 -13.76
C PRO A 10 4.48 -5.25 -13.66
N TYR A 11 5.01 -5.89 -12.62
CA TYR A 11 6.44 -6.16 -12.51
C TYR A 11 6.68 -7.48 -11.75
N GLN A 12 7.80 -8.14 -12.07
CA GLN A 12 8.22 -9.35 -11.36
C GLN A 12 8.91 -8.98 -10.04
N HIS A 13 8.33 -9.41 -8.93
CA HIS A 13 8.86 -9.14 -7.60
C HIS A 13 9.86 -10.23 -7.19
N ILE A 14 11.12 -9.85 -7.02
CA ILE A 14 12.26 -10.77 -6.83
C ILE A 14 12.33 -11.44 -5.44
N ALA A 15 11.54 -10.99 -4.47
CA ALA A 15 11.67 -11.47 -3.09
C ALA A 15 11.04 -12.85 -2.82
N TRP A 16 10.35 -13.46 -3.78
CA TRP A 16 9.67 -14.74 -3.61
C TRP A 16 10.41 -15.83 -4.39
N ASN A 17 10.54 -17.03 -3.80
CA ASN A 17 11.15 -18.21 -4.45
C ASN A 17 10.33 -18.77 -5.62
N GLN A 18 9.23 -18.10 -5.97
CA GLN A 18 8.31 -18.43 -7.06
C GLN A 18 7.99 -17.14 -7.83
N PRO A 19 7.65 -17.21 -9.13
CA PRO A 19 7.27 -16.03 -9.90
C PRO A 19 6.08 -15.30 -9.25
N ALA A 20 6.33 -14.09 -8.75
CA ALA A 20 5.32 -13.21 -8.18
C ALA A 20 5.20 -11.96 -9.05
N ILE A 21 4.06 -11.78 -9.71
CA ILE A 21 3.77 -10.57 -10.48
C ILE A 21 2.97 -9.62 -9.57
N MET A 22 3.55 -8.46 -9.28
CA MET A 22 2.90 -7.40 -8.54
C MET A 22 2.42 -6.30 -9.48
N GLN A 23 1.37 -5.60 -9.06
CA GLN A 23 0.80 -4.47 -9.80
C GLN A 23 1.20 -3.18 -9.11
N GLN A 24 1.93 -2.31 -9.81
CA GLN A 24 2.26 -0.98 -9.31
C GLN A 24 1.27 0.02 -9.90
N TYR A 25 0.46 0.64 -9.04
CA TYR A 25 -0.40 1.75 -9.42
C TYR A 25 -0.26 2.86 -8.40
N LYS A 26 -0.38 4.10 -8.87
CA LYS A 26 -0.40 5.29 -8.03
C LYS A 26 -1.68 5.31 -7.20
N LEU A 27 -1.62 5.92 -6.02
CA LEU A 27 -2.81 6.17 -5.21
C LEU A 27 -3.88 6.97 -5.99
N SER A 28 -3.45 7.94 -6.80
CA SER A 28 -4.33 8.71 -7.67
C SER A 28 -5.09 7.85 -8.68
N THR A 29 -4.48 6.76 -9.16
CA THR A 29 -5.11 5.85 -10.12
C THR A 29 -6.26 5.11 -9.47
N TYR A 30 -6.07 4.59 -8.26
CA TYR A 30 -7.16 3.96 -7.50
C TYR A 30 -8.30 4.94 -7.20
N ILE A 31 -7.97 6.15 -6.73
CA ILE A 31 -8.96 7.17 -6.36
C ILE A 31 -9.77 7.62 -7.58
N ASN A 32 -9.10 7.96 -8.69
CA ASN A 32 -9.78 8.45 -9.88
C ASN A 32 -10.66 7.36 -10.50
N LEU A 33 -10.19 6.12 -10.56
CA LEU A 33 -10.98 5.02 -11.11
C LEU A 33 -12.27 4.78 -10.32
N LEU A 34 -12.22 4.89 -8.98
CA LEU A 34 -13.41 4.83 -8.14
C LEU A 34 -14.38 5.98 -8.45
N ILE A 35 -13.87 7.21 -8.55
CA ILE A 35 -14.69 8.40 -8.86
C ILE A 35 -15.36 8.27 -10.23
N GLU A 36 -14.59 7.92 -11.26
CA GLU A 36 -15.07 7.71 -12.63
C GLU A 36 -16.15 6.62 -12.72
N ASN A 37 -16.07 5.62 -11.84
CA ASN A 37 -17.06 4.55 -11.72
C ASN A 37 -18.20 4.90 -10.75
N GLY A 38 -18.40 6.18 -10.42
CA GLY A 38 -19.55 6.65 -9.64
C GLY A 38 -19.49 6.27 -8.17
N PHE A 39 -18.29 6.23 -7.58
CA PHE A 39 -18.14 6.16 -6.12
C PHE A 39 -17.77 7.54 -5.57
N THR A 40 -18.38 7.89 -4.43
CA THR A 40 -17.90 8.98 -3.59
C THR A 40 -16.81 8.46 -2.67
N ILE A 41 -15.64 9.10 -2.67
CA ILE A 41 -14.58 8.82 -1.70
C ILE A 41 -14.95 9.46 -0.36
N GLU A 42 -15.03 8.65 0.69
CA GLU A 42 -15.38 9.12 2.03
C GLU A 42 -14.15 9.30 2.92
N ARG A 43 -13.13 8.45 2.74
CA ARG A 43 -11.87 8.51 3.51
C ARG A 43 -10.75 7.76 2.81
N VAL A 44 -9.54 8.29 2.91
CA VAL A 44 -8.28 7.59 2.58
C VAL A 44 -7.43 7.57 3.85
N ILE A 45 -6.89 6.41 4.21
CA ILE A 45 -6.10 6.21 5.43
C ILE A 45 -4.74 5.62 5.05
N GLU A 46 -3.67 6.29 5.48
CA GLU A 46 -2.28 5.83 5.43
C GLU A 46 -1.76 5.91 6.87
N ASP A 47 -1.82 4.80 7.59
CA ASP A 47 -1.52 4.79 9.03
C ASP A 47 -0.83 3.49 9.46
N VAL A 48 -0.17 3.55 10.61
CA VAL A 48 0.48 2.43 11.28
C VAL A 48 -0.15 2.26 12.65
N SER A 49 -1.08 1.31 12.73
CA SER A 49 -1.74 0.95 13.99
C SER A 49 -1.22 -0.42 14.46
N LEU A 50 -0.26 -0.41 15.38
CA LEU A 50 0.29 -1.61 16.03
C LEU A 50 0.11 -1.50 17.54
N THR A 51 -0.20 -2.61 18.21
CA THR A 51 -0.17 -2.68 19.69
C THR A 51 1.28 -2.65 20.19
N GLU A 52 1.52 -2.34 21.47
CA GLU A 52 2.86 -2.44 22.07
C GLU A 52 3.45 -3.85 21.94
N GLU A 53 2.62 -4.88 22.05
CA GLU A 53 3.01 -6.27 21.83
C GLU A 53 3.47 -6.51 20.38
N ASP A 54 2.74 -5.98 19.40
CA ASP A 54 3.12 -6.07 17.99
C ASP A 54 4.45 -5.34 17.71
N VAL A 55 4.64 -4.16 18.29
CA VAL A 55 5.89 -3.41 18.15
C VAL A 55 7.08 -4.25 18.64
N GLN A 56 6.97 -4.89 19.81
CA GLN A 56 8.01 -5.77 20.35
C GLN A 56 8.22 -7.01 19.48
N ARG A 57 7.13 -7.66 19.05
CA ARG A 57 7.16 -8.86 18.20
C ARG A 57 7.84 -8.62 16.85
N HIS A 58 7.72 -7.40 16.32
CA HIS A 58 8.23 -7.01 15.01
C HIS A 58 9.55 -6.21 15.05
N ALA A 59 10.11 -5.94 16.23
CA ALA A 59 11.31 -5.13 16.39
C ALA A 59 12.51 -5.59 15.54
N ASN A 60 12.73 -6.92 15.43
CA ASN A 60 13.86 -7.51 14.69
C ASN A 60 13.47 -8.06 13.30
N ARG A 61 12.30 -7.70 12.76
CA ARG A 61 11.84 -8.17 11.45
C ARG A 61 12.12 -7.16 10.35
N TRP A 62 12.11 -7.64 9.11
CA TRP A 62 12.26 -6.80 7.93
C TRP A 62 11.24 -5.63 7.91
N TYR A 63 10.00 -5.90 8.34
CA TYR A 63 8.94 -4.92 8.57
C TYR A 63 8.86 -4.58 10.08
N SER A 64 9.67 -3.61 10.51
CA SER A 64 9.61 -3.05 11.87
C SER A 64 8.60 -1.89 11.92
N TYR A 65 8.16 -1.53 13.12
CA TYR A 65 7.28 -0.38 13.35
C TYR A 65 7.89 0.93 12.80
N GLU A 66 9.19 1.15 13.02
CA GLU A 66 9.89 2.34 12.53
C GLU A 66 9.86 2.44 11.00
N LYS A 67 10.07 1.32 10.30
CA LYS A 67 10.00 1.26 8.84
C LYS A 67 8.57 1.49 8.33
N ALA A 68 7.58 0.89 8.98
CA ALA A 68 6.18 1.09 8.65
C ALA A 68 5.76 2.56 8.80
N ARG A 69 6.30 3.26 9.81
CA ARG A 69 6.04 4.69 10.02
C ARG A 69 6.73 5.60 9.00
N ALA A 70 7.89 5.19 8.50
CA ALA A 70 8.66 5.97 7.54
C ALA A 70 8.10 5.85 6.11
N VAL A 71 7.59 4.67 5.75
CA VAL A 71 7.04 4.39 4.42
C VAL A 71 5.69 3.66 4.56
N PRO A 72 4.58 4.25 4.09
CA PRO A 72 3.28 3.59 4.16
C PRO A 72 3.30 2.29 3.35
N ALA A 73 3.11 1.18 4.05
CA ALA A 73 3.11 -0.16 3.47
C ALA A 73 1.81 -0.48 2.71
N ALA A 74 0.73 0.16 3.13
CA ALA A 74 -0.62 -0.03 2.63
C ALA A 74 -1.44 1.24 2.84
N PHE A 75 -2.55 1.33 2.11
CA PHE A 75 -3.56 2.36 2.27
C PHE A 75 -4.95 1.72 2.28
N ILE A 76 -5.91 2.39 2.92
CA ILE A 76 -7.31 1.97 2.96
C ILE A 76 -8.17 3.09 2.37
N ILE A 77 -9.03 2.74 1.41
CA ILE A 77 -10.00 3.67 0.81
C ILE A 77 -11.41 3.25 1.20
N LYS A 78 -12.12 4.12 1.93
CA LYS A 78 -13.56 4.01 2.17
C LYS A 78 -14.29 4.79 1.09
N CYS A 79 -15.20 4.14 0.39
CA CYS A 79 -16.04 4.78 -0.61
C CYS A 79 -17.48 4.25 -0.57
N ARG A 80 -18.39 5.03 -1.13
CA ARG A 80 -19.81 4.69 -1.23
C ARG A 80 -20.27 4.87 -2.67
N LYS A 81 -20.98 3.88 -3.20
CA LYS A 81 -21.59 3.95 -4.53
C LYS A 81 -22.66 5.05 -4.56
N LEU A 82 -22.65 5.86 -5.61
CA LEU A 82 -23.69 6.86 -5.90
C LEU A 82 -25.01 6.18 -6.30
#